data_AF-A0A829HM89-F1
#
_entry.id   AF-A0A829HM89-F1
#
_cell.length_a   1.000
_cell.length_b   1.000
_cell.length_c   1.000
_cell.angle_alpha   90.00
_cell.angle_beta   90.00
_cell.angle_gamma   90.00
#
_symmetry.space_group_name_H-M   'P 1'
#
loop_
_entity.id
_entity.type
_entity.pdbx_description
1 polymer ?
#
loop_
_entity_poly.entity_id
_entity_poly.type
_entity_poly.pdbx_seq_one_letter_code
_entity_poly.pdbx_strand_id
1 'polypeptide(L)'
;MLDGQRVALVSDSSQGNTDKFGRTLAFVFLPNGQNFSVESVREGYAHAYVFNHTPSRYAEQIAAAEQEARDAHRGLWSPATCDGHTDSVSLEP
;
A
#
# COMPACT_ATOMS: atom_id res chain seq x y z
N MET A 1 -6.78 -5.78 -11.88
CA MET A 1 -7.02 -6.73 -10.78
C MET A 1 -8.35 -6.48 -10.07
N LEU A 2 -8.73 -5.22 -9.81
CA LEU A 2 -9.99 -4.89 -9.12
C LEU A 2 -11.19 -4.71 -10.05
N ASP A 3 -10.97 -4.46 -11.34
CA ASP A 3 -12.05 -4.14 -12.28
C ASP A 3 -13.10 -5.25 -12.36
N GLY A 4 -14.37 -4.86 -12.21
CA GLY A 4 -15.51 -5.78 -12.20
C GLY A 4 -15.61 -6.70 -10.98
N GLN A 5 -14.71 -6.59 -10.00
CA GLN A 5 -14.73 -7.43 -8.80
C GLN A 5 -15.65 -6.84 -7.74
N ARG A 6 -16.41 -7.72 -7.07
CA ARG A 6 -17.04 -7.37 -5.79
C ARG A 6 -15.96 -7.43 -4.72
N VAL A 7 -15.79 -6.33 -3.98
CA VAL A 7 -14.79 -6.24 -2.92
C VAL A 7 -15.46 -6.01 -1.57
N ALA A 8 -14.78 -6.42 -0.50
CA ALA A 8 -15.12 -6.02 0.85
C ALA A 8 -14.24 -4.85 1.30
N LEU A 9 -14.85 -3.86 1.94
CA LEU A 9 -14.13 -2.81 2.65
C LEU A 9 -14.07 -3.19 4.13
N VAL A 10 -12.87 -3.36 4.65
CA VAL A 10 -12.62 -3.76 6.03
C VAL A 10 -11.94 -2.59 6.75
N SER A 11 -12.63 -2.00 7.72
CA SER A 11 -12.04 -0.99 8.60
C SER A 11 -11.13 -1.65 9.65
N ASP A 12 -10.23 -0.85 10.21
CA ASP A 12 -9.40 -1.26 11.33
C ASP A 12 -9.67 -0.37 12.54
N SER A 13 -10.11 -0.98 13.64
CA SER A 13 -10.44 -0.26 14.87
C SER A 13 -9.24 0.42 15.54
N SER A 14 -8.01 0.03 15.21
CA SER A 14 -6.81 0.76 15.65
C SER A 14 -6.58 2.05 14.85
N GLN A 15 -7.32 2.25 13.77
CA GLN A 15 -7.19 3.36 12.84
C GLN A 15 -8.47 4.22 12.86
N GLY A 16 -8.35 5.47 12.37
CA GLY A 16 -9.54 6.25 12.07
C GLY A 16 -10.32 5.66 10.90
N ASN A 17 -11.65 5.80 10.89
CA ASN A 17 -12.48 5.40 9.75
C ASN A 17 -12.45 6.41 8.60
N THR A 18 -12.08 7.65 8.89
CA THR A 18 -11.87 8.72 7.92
C THR A 18 -10.64 9.53 8.31
N ASP A 19 -9.96 10.10 7.32
CA ASP A 19 -8.88 11.04 7.59
C ASP A 19 -9.37 12.49 7.71
N LYS A 20 -8.42 13.41 7.97
CA LYS A 20 -8.68 14.85 8.11
C LYS A 20 -9.30 15.52 6.86
N PHE A 21 -9.29 14.85 5.72
CA PHE A 21 -9.88 15.34 4.47
C PHE A 21 -11.23 14.66 4.16
N GLY A 22 -11.75 13.84 5.07
CA GLY A 22 -13.04 13.16 4.93
C GLY A 22 -12.99 11.91 4.04
N ARG A 23 -11.80 11.40 3.69
CA ARG A 23 -11.66 10.17 2.88
C ARG A 23 -11.82 8.95 3.77
N THR A 24 -12.57 7.95 3.32
CA THR A 24 -12.73 6.68 4.04
C THR A 24 -11.40 5.90 4.06
N LEU A 25 -11.03 5.41 5.23
CA LEU A 25 -9.86 4.55 5.43
C LEU A 25 -10.33 3.11 5.63
N ALA A 26 -10.00 2.23 4.68
CA ALA A 26 -10.34 0.82 4.73
C ALA A 26 -9.38 -0.01 3.89
N PHE A 27 -9.22 -1.28 4.26
CA PHE A 27 -8.53 -2.29 3.46
C PHE A 27 -9.51 -2.92 2.48
N VAL A 28 -9.07 -3.12 1.24
CA VAL A 28 -9.87 -3.73 0.18
C VAL A 28 -9.53 -5.21 0.10
N PHE A 29 -10.53 -6.07 0.28
CA PHE A 29 -10.40 -7.51 0.15
C PHE A 29 -11.11 -8.02 -1.11
N LEU A 30 -10.40 -8.80 -1.91
CA LEU A 30 -10.96 -9.51 -3.07
C LEU A 30 -11.74 -10.76 -2.63
N PRO A 31 -12.61 -11.33 -3.49
CA PRO A 31 -13.40 -12.53 -3.16
C PRO A 31 -12.57 -13.75 -2.77
N ASN A 32 -11.33 -13.83 -3.26
CA ASN A 32 -10.38 -14.90 -2.94
C ASN A 32 -9.64 -14.67 -1.60
N GLY A 33 -9.98 -13.62 -0.84
CA GLY A 33 -9.37 -13.29 0.44
C GLY A 33 -8.08 -12.48 0.34
N GLN A 34 -7.62 -12.11 -0.85
CA GLN A 34 -6.43 -11.27 -1.01
C GLN A 34 -6.70 -9.84 -0.50
N ASN A 35 -5.76 -9.34 0.30
CA ASN A 35 -5.71 -7.94 0.71
C ASN A 35 -5.01 -7.12 -0.38
N PHE A 36 -5.75 -6.24 -1.05
CA PHE A 36 -5.23 -5.42 -2.13
C PHE A 36 -4.08 -4.53 -1.69
N SER A 37 -4.08 -4.01 -0.46
CA SER A 37 -2.99 -3.17 0.06
C SER A 37 -1.67 -3.93 0.17
N VAL A 38 -1.72 -5.23 0.49
CA VAL A 38 -0.52 -6.08 0.54
C VAL A 38 -0.06 -6.40 -0.89
N GLU A 39 -1.00 -6.74 -1.77
CA GLU A 39 -0.69 -7.12 -3.15
C GLU A 39 -0.16 -5.96 -3.98
N SER A 40 -0.74 -4.77 -3.84
CA SER A 40 -0.24 -3.58 -4.54
C SER A 40 1.20 -3.23 -4.15
N VAL A 41 1.55 -3.41 -2.87
CA VAL A 41 2.91 -3.21 -2.38
C VAL A 41 3.84 -4.33 -2.84
N ARG A 42 3.40 -5.60 -2.82
CA ARG A 42 4.17 -6.75 -3.30
C ARG A 42 4.57 -6.61 -4.77
N GLU A 43 3.67 -6.10 -5.60
CA GLU A 43 3.92 -5.83 -7.02
C GLU A 43 4.73 -4.54 -7.24
N GLY A 44 5.08 -3.83 -6.17
CA GLY A 44 5.90 -2.62 -6.21
C GLY A 44 5.14 -1.38 -6.68
N TYR A 45 3.81 -1.34 -6.58
CA TYR A 45 3.00 -0.18 -6.97
C TYR A 45 2.75 0.83 -5.84
N ALA A 46 3.11 0.49 -4.60
CA ALA A 46 2.90 1.33 -3.43
C ALA A 46 3.98 1.10 -2.38
N HIS A 47 4.13 2.07 -1.47
CA HIS A 47 5.00 1.96 -0.30
C HIS A 47 4.26 1.42 0.93
N ALA A 48 5.01 0.76 1.81
CA ALA A 48 4.54 0.53 3.17
C ALA A 48 4.58 1.84 3.97
N TYR A 49 3.48 2.19 4.64
CA TYR A 49 3.39 3.44 5.41
C TYR A 49 2.63 3.26 6.72
N VAL A 50 3.21 3.74 7.82
CA VAL A 50 2.59 3.80 9.14
C VAL A 50 2.37 5.26 9.52
N PHE A 51 1.10 5.66 9.62
CA PHE A 51 0.74 7.02 10.00
C PHE A 51 0.79 7.19 11.53
N ASN A 52 1.38 8.30 11.99
CA ASN A 52 1.41 8.71 13.40
C ASN A 52 1.85 7.60 14.37
N HIS A 53 2.85 6.81 13.97
CA HIS A 53 3.41 5.69 14.75
C HIS A 53 2.38 4.64 15.20
N THR A 54 1.20 4.59 14.59
CA THR A 54 0.12 3.66 14.95
C THR A 54 -0.06 2.62 13.84
N PRO A 55 0.56 1.43 13.96
CA PRO A 55 0.46 0.42 12.91
C PRO A 55 -0.98 -0.10 12.81
N SER A 56 -1.42 -0.33 11.58
CA SER A 56 -2.62 -1.13 11.32
C SER A 56 -2.36 -2.61 11.60
N ARG A 57 -3.43 -3.40 11.71
CA ARG A 57 -3.35 -4.86 11.84
C ARG A 57 -2.63 -5.57 10.68
N TYR A 58 -2.44 -4.89 9.54
CA TYR A 58 -1.76 -5.45 8.36
C TYR A 58 -0.38 -4.81 8.10
N ALA A 59 0.09 -3.90 8.95
CA ALA A 59 1.31 -3.14 8.72
C ALA A 59 2.54 -4.04 8.49
N GLU A 60 2.69 -5.12 9.26
CA GLU A 60 3.80 -6.08 9.09
C GLU A 60 3.75 -6.81 7.75
N GLN A 61 2.56 -7.23 7.30
CA GLN A 61 2.40 -7.91 6.00
C GLN A 61 2.70 -6.96 4.83
N ILE A 62 2.31 -5.70 4.96
CA ILE A 62 2.58 -4.65 3.97
C ILE A 62 4.10 -4.35 3.94
N ALA A 63 4.75 -4.25 5.10
CA ALA A 63 6.20 -4.06 5.17
C ALA A 63 6.98 -5.23 4.55
N ALA A 64 6.59 -6.47 4.86
CA ALA A 64 7.19 -7.66 4.26
C ALA A 64 6.98 -7.68 2.73
N ALA A 65 5.80 -7.32 2.24
CA ALA A 65 5.53 -7.21 0.81
C ALA A 65 6.40 -6.14 0.13
N GLU A 66 6.72 -5.03 0.79
CA GLU A 66 7.62 -4.02 0.22
C GLU A 66 9.04 -4.58 0.09
N GLN A 67 9.51 -5.31 1.12
CA GLN A 67 10.81 -5.98 1.05
C GLN A 67 10.86 -7.00 -0.10
N GLU A 68 9.82 -7.81 -0.27
CA GLU A 68 9.71 -8.74 -1.41
C GLU A 68 9.77 -8.00 -2.76
N ALA A 69 9.14 -6.83 -2.86
CA ALA A 69 9.13 -6.03 -4.09
C ALA A 69 10.52 -5.42 -4.39
N ARG A 70 11.24 -4.98 -3.35
CA ARG A 70 12.61 -4.47 -3.45
C ARG A 70 13.57 -5.56 -3.91
N ASP A 71 13.54 -6.73 -3.25
CA ASP A 71 14.42 -7.85 -3.55
C ASP A 71 14.19 -8.41 -4.96
N ALA A 72 12.94 -8.33 -5.44
CA ALA A 72 12.56 -8.78 -6.78
C ALA A 72 12.61 -7.68 -7.86
N HIS A 73 13.06 -6.46 -7.52
CA HIS A 73 13.14 -5.32 -8.44
C HIS A 73 11.81 -5.03 -9.20
N ARG A 74 10.68 -5.10 -8.49
CA ARG A 74 9.33 -4.89 -9.07
C ARG A 74 8.87 -3.44 -8.97
N GLY A 75 8.06 -3.02 -9.94
CA GLY A 75 7.37 -1.72 -9.91
C GLY A 75 8.32 -0.56 -9.67
N LEU A 76 8.09 0.21 -8.61
CA LEU A 76 8.92 1.34 -8.15
C LEU A 76 10.40 0.97 -7.90
N TRP A 77 10.70 -0.30 -7.65
CA TRP A 77 12.05 -0.79 -7.32
C TRP A 77 12.81 -1.33 -8.52
N SER A 78 12.22 -1.30 -9.72
CA SER A 78 12.87 -1.78 -10.92
C SER A 78 13.91 -0.76 -11.43
N PRO A 79 15.12 -1.18 -11.83
CA PRO A 79 16.08 -0.30 -12.49
C PRO A 79 15.56 0.30 -13.81
N ALA A 80 14.53 -0.32 -14.41
CA ALA A 80 13.90 0.18 -15.63
C ALA A 80 12.83 1.28 -15.39
N THR A 81 12.52 1.60 -14.13
CA THR A 81 11.49 2.57 -13.75
C THR A 81 12.06 3.65 -12.83
N CYS A 82 11.74 3.63 -11.54
CA CYS A 82 12.20 4.59 -10.54
C CYS A 82 13.51 4.15 -9.88
N ASP A 83 13.92 2.89 -10.02
CA ASP A 83 15.12 2.32 -9.37
C ASP A 83 15.16 2.58 -7.85
N GLY A 84 14.00 2.62 -7.21
CA GLY A 84 13.85 2.97 -5.79
C GLY A 84 14.02 4.46 -5.46
N HIS A 85 14.25 5.34 -6.44
CA HIS A 85 14.23 6.80 -6.29
C HIS A 85 12.78 7.32 -6.30
N THR A 86 12.07 7.08 -5.21
CA THR A 86 10.63 7.38 -5.08
C THR A 86 10.33 8.62 -4.23
N ASP A 87 11.37 9.29 -3.74
CA ASP A 87 11.21 10.50 -2.95
C ASP A 87 10.61 11.62 -3.81
N SER A 88 9.66 12.34 -3.22
CA SER A 88 9.14 13.56 -3.84
C SER A 88 10.23 14.61 -3.81
N VAL A 89 10.74 14.99 -4.98
CA VAL A 89 11.63 16.13 -5.13
C VAL A 89 10.79 17.41 -5.19
N SER A 90 11.20 18.43 -4.43
CA SER A 90 10.61 19.76 -4.57
C SER A 90 10.85 20.26 -5.99
N LEU A 91 9.78 20.61 -6.69
CA LEU A 91 9.86 21.27 -7.99
C LEU A 91 10.02 22.79 -7.78
N GLU A 92 11.20 23.22 -7.35
CA GLU A 92 11.61 24.63 -7.43
C GLU A 92 13.07 24.67 -7.93
N PRO A 93 13.49 25.72 -8.64
CA PRO A 93 14.77 25.76 -9.37
C PRO A 93 16.03 25.59 -8.50
#